data_AF-Q0C2H4-F1
#
_entry.id   AF-Q0C2H4-F1
#
_cell.length_a   1.000
_cell.length_b   1.000
_cell.length_c   1.000
_cell.angle_alpha   90.00
_cell.angle_beta   90.00
_cell.angle_gamma   90.00
#
_symmetry.space_group_name_H-M   'P 1'
#
loop_
_entity.id
_entity.type
_entity.pdbx_description
1 polymer ?
#
loop_
_entity_poly.entity_id
_entity_poly.type
_entity_poly.pdbx_seq_one_letter_code
_entity_poly.pdbx_strand_id
1 'polypeptide(L)'
;MTSGGDSVTSGKAGFRLGPWASIALVTVPVVLVNATSDLIEMNRSGLRVHPAEPFIWEISSALVLVLMAPLVGWAVKRWPLRGGALPMALLIHAALTVPFSLAHVGVMVPLRELAYLPTPWEYDFFTGGLWMTLIYEWRKDLITYAIFAGVYSLYAWWQARETAPAPSPAGPQRIEVRTSSRTIFLMPGEILYLESAGNYVTLHTAAGSHLVRATLSDWAKRLSAAGTSMTDQDKSGQIGTVSAPGSDFVRIHRSRIVNRHHIRETRSTASGDFELILSDGTALTGSRRFRSALG
;
A
#
# COMPACT_ATOMS: atom_id res chain seq x y z
N MET A 1 9.24 35.04 19.49
CA MET A 1 7.77 34.99 19.30
C MET A 1 7.44 35.80 18.07
N THR A 2 7.02 35.15 16.98
CA THR A 2 6.03 35.63 16.00
C THR A 2 5.80 34.53 14.94
N SER A 3 4.57 34.02 14.94
CA SER A 3 3.75 33.67 13.76
C SER A 3 4.44 33.03 12.54
N GLY A 4 4.37 31.71 12.42
CA GLY A 4 4.42 30.97 11.16
C GLY A 4 3.14 30.14 11.05
N GLY A 5 2.25 30.54 10.14
CA GLY A 5 0.84 30.13 10.13
C GLY A 5 0.60 28.65 9.84
N ASP A 6 -0.23 28.06 10.69
CA ASP A 6 -0.99 26.85 10.40
C ASP A 6 -2.09 27.19 9.40
N SER A 7 -1.75 27.25 8.10
CA SER A 7 -2.74 27.11 7.04
C SER A 7 -3.12 25.63 6.92
N VAL A 8 -3.81 25.13 7.94
CA VAL A 8 -4.60 23.91 7.83
C VAL A 8 -5.68 24.20 6.81
N THR A 9 -5.42 23.84 5.56
CA THR A 9 -6.46 23.74 4.56
C THR A 9 -7.44 22.69 5.07
N SER A 10 -8.54 23.15 5.65
CA SER A 10 -9.73 22.36 5.88
C SER A 10 -10.18 21.85 4.51
N GLY A 11 -9.65 20.69 4.13
CA GLY A 11 -10.16 19.92 3.02
C GLY A 11 -11.61 19.64 3.36
N LYS A 12 -12.53 20.36 2.69
CA LYS A 12 -13.97 20.13 2.76
C LYS A 12 -14.17 18.62 2.77
N ALA A 13 -14.69 18.08 3.87
CA ALA A 13 -15.07 16.69 3.97
C ALA A 13 -16.16 16.45 2.94
N GLY A 14 -15.75 16.16 1.70
CA GLY A 14 -16.65 15.78 0.64
C GLY A 14 -17.44 14.59 1.15
N PHE A 15 -18.75 14.60 0.95
CA PHE A 15 -19.59 13.47 1.28
C PHE A 15 -19.07 12.25 0.51
N ARG A 16 -18.44 11.30 1.22
CA ARG A 16 -17.93 10.06 0.62
C ARG A 16 -18.87 8.92 0.98
N LEU A 17 -19.58 8.42 -0.04
CA LEU A 17 -20.40 7.22 0.10
C LEU A 17 -19.50 6.02 0.46
N GLY A 18 -19.80 5.36 1.58
CA GLY A 18 -19.17 4.09 1.95
C GLY A 18 -19.63 2.94 1.04
N PRO A 19 -18.95 1.78 1.07
CA PRO A 19 -19.22 0.66 0.15
C PRO A 19 -20.68 0.18 0.20
N TRP A 20 -21.27 0.10 1.40
CA TRP A 20 -22.67 -0.27 1.57
C TRP A 20 -23.64 0.74 0.94
N ALA A 21 -23.41 2.03 1.17
CA ALA A 21 -24.26 3.09 0.63
C ALA A 21 -24.16 3.15 -0.91
N SER A 22 -22.98 2.88 -1.47
CA SER A 22 -22.81 2.75 -2.92
C SER A 22 -23.55 1.55 -3.50
N ILE A 23 -23.52 0.39 -2.83
CA ILE A 23 -24.32 -0.78 -3.22
C ILE A 23 -25.82 -0.44 -3.20
N ALA A 24 -26.30 0.16 -2.11
CA ALA A 24 -27.70 0.56 -1.98
C ALA A 24 -28.13 1.52 -3.11
N LEU A 25 -27.30 2.54 -3.38
CA LEU A 25 -27.57 3.53 -4.43
C LEU A 25 -27.62 2.90 -5.83
N VAL A 26 -26.67 2.03 -6.16
CA VAL A 26 -26.61 1.35 -7.48
C VAL A 26 -27.74 0.33 -7.63
N THR A 27 -28.25 -0.23 -6.55
CA THR A 27 -29.34 -1.22 -6.61
C THR A 27 -30.66 -0.58 -7.07
N VAL A 28 -30.89 0.71 -6.82
CA VAL A 28 -32.13 1.41 -7.23
C VAL A 28 -32.36 1.36 -8.75
N PRO A 29 -31.42 1.81 -9.62
CA PRO A 29 -31.60 1.69 -11.06
C PRO A 29 -31.61 0.23 -11.54
N VAL A 30 -30.92 -0.69 -10.87
CA VAL A 30 -30.96 -2.13 -11.23
C VAL A 30 -32.37 -2.69 -11.06
N VAL A 31 -33.02 -2.43 -9.92
CA VAL A 31 -34.42 -2.83 -9.66
C VAL A 31 -35.34 -2.28 -10.74
N LEU A 32 -35.20 -1.00 -11.09
CA LEU A 32 -36.02 -0.38 -12.11
C LEU A 32 -35.84 -1.04 -13.49
N VAL A 33 -34.59 -1.27 -13.89
CA VAL A 33 -34.26 -1.89 -15.18
C VAL A 33 -34.77 -3.34 -15.24
N ASN A 34 -34.54 -4.14 -14.21
CA ASN A 34 -34.98 -5.53 -14.19
C ASN A 34 -36.51 -5.63 -14.20
N ALA A 35 -37.20 -4.92 -13.30
CA ALA A 35 -38.65 -4.98 -13.20
C ALA A 35 -39.35 -4.54 -14.50
N THR A 36 -38.83 -3.50 -15.14
CA THR A 36 -39.37 -3.05 -16.44
C THR A 36 -39.03 -4.01 -17.58
N SER A 37 -37.85 -4.65 -17.56
CA SER A 37 -37.47 -5.66 -18.55
C SER A 37 -38.35 -6.89 -18.47
N ASP A 38 -38.60 -7.40 -17.25
CA ASP A 38 -39.48 -8.54 -17.01
C ASP A 38 -40.91 -8.24 -17.48
N LEU A 39 -41.43 -7.06 -17.16
CA LEU A 39 -42.76 -6.63 -17.60
C LEU A 39 -42.88 -6.61 -19.13
N ILE A 40 -41.85 -6.09 -19.84
CA ILE A 40 -41.81 -6.07 -21.30
C ILE A 40 -41.77 -7.50 -21.86
N GLU A 41 -40.95 -8.38 -21.29
CA GLU A 41 -40.79 -9.75 -21.78
C GLU A 41 -42.04 -10.61 -21.53
N MET A 42 -42.69 -10.44 -20.37
CA MET A 42 -43.99 -11.07 -20.07
C MET A 42 -45.08 -10.61 -21.04
N ASN A 43 -45.14 -9.31 -21.32
CA ASN A 43 -46.08 -8.78 -22.30
C ASN A 43 -45.82 -9.30 -23.73
N ARG A 44 -44.55 -9.47 -24.11
CA ARG A 44 -44.15 -10.06 -25.42
C ARG A 44 -44.50 -11.53 -25.55
N SER A 45 -44.36 -12.29 -24.47
CA SER A 45 -44.71 -13.72 -24.42
C SER A 45 -46.20 -13.99 -24.25
N GLY A 46 -47.03 -12.94 -24.14
CA GLY A 46 -48.48 -13.06 -23.98
C GLY A 46 -48.94 -13.39 -22.56
N LEU A 47 -48.01 -13.40 -21.58
CA LEU A 47 -48.34 -13.57 -20.17
C LEU A 47 -48.96 -12.27 -19.64
N ARG A 48 -50.16 -12.37 -19.09
CA ARG A 48 -50.86 -11.25 -18.44
C ARG A 48 -50.58 -11.27 -16.95
N VAL A 49 -49.57 -10.53 -16.53
CA VAL A 49 -49.27 -10.26 -15.11
C VAL A 49 -49.65 -8.83 -14.76
N HIS A 50 -49.93 -8.58 -13.49
CA HIS A 50 -50.17 -7.22 -13.03
C HIS A 50 -48.84 -6.44 -13.00
N PRO A 51 -48.77 -5.17 -13.45
CA PRO A 51 -47.51 -4.42 -13.53
C PRO A 51 -46.73 -4.29 -12.22
N ALA A 52 -47.39 -4.44 -11.07
CA ALA A 52 -46.77 -4.38 -9.76
C ALA A 52 -45.96 -5.66 -9.41
N GLU A 53 -46.27 -6.80 -10.03
CA GLU A 53 -45.65 -8.09 -9.67
C GLU A 53 -44.14 -8.11 -9.87
N PRO A 54 -43.58 -7.72 -11.04
CA PRO A 54 -42.13 -7.66 -11.22
C PRO A 54 -41.45 -6.69 -10.25
N PHE A 55 -42.11 -5.58 -9.90
CA PHE A 55 -41.58 -4.65 -8.90
C PHE A 55 -41.54 -5.27 -7.50
N ILE A 56 -42.57 -6.01 -7.09
CA ILE A 56 -42.57 -6.74 -5.81
C ILE A 56 -41.40 -7.73 -5.79
N TRP A 57 -41.16 -8.47 -6.88
CA TRP A 57 -40.07 -9.44 -6.96
C TRP A 57 -38.70 -8.79 -6.84
N GLU A 58 -38.45 -7.74 -7.62
CA GLU A 58 -37.16 -7.06 -7.63
C GLU A 58 -36.90 -6.28 -6.33
N ILE A 59 -37.89 -5.55 -5.79
CA ILE A 59 -37.75 -4.78 -4.56
C ILE A 59 -37.50 -5.69 -3.35
N SER A 60 -38.28 -6.76 -3.22
CA SER A 60 -38.12 -7.71 -2.10
C SER A 60 -36.74 -8.37 -2.11
N SER A 61 -36.24 -8.77 -3.29
CA SER A 61 -34.89 -9.34 -3.44
C SER A 61 -33.80 -8.30 -3.12
N ALA A 62 -33.90 -7.12 -3.74
CA ALA A 62 -32.95 -6.03 -3.55
C ALA A 62 -32.83 -5.58 -2.10
N LEU A 63 -33.97 -5.45 -1.40
CA LEU A 63 -33.99 -5.06 0.01
C LEU A 63 -33.17 -6.04 0.86
N VAL A 64 -33.43 -7.35 0.71
CA VAL A 64 -32.73 -8.38 1.47
C VAL A 64 -31.24 -8.40 1.13
N LEU A 65 -30.86 -8.35 -0.15
CA LEU A 65 -29.46 -8.34 -0.58
C LEU A 65 -28.70 -7.13 -0.04
N VAL A 66 -29.27 -5.92 -0.12
CA VAL A 66 -28.64 -4.68 0.40
C VAL A 66 -28.47 -4.74 1.91
N LEU A 67 -29.45 -5.27 2.65
CA LEU A 67 -29.35 -5.46 4.10
C LEU A 67 -28.30 -6.50 4.49
N MET A 68 -28.08 -7.52 3.67
CA MET A 68 -27.07 -8.55 3.90
C MET A 68 -25.66 -8.15 3.44
N ALA A 69 -25.51 -7.16 2.55
CA ALA A 69 -24.21 -6.71 2.03
C ALA A 69 -23.14 -6.40 3.12
N PRO A 70 -23.46 -5.80 4.29
CA PRO A 70 -22.49 -5.61 5.36
C PRO A 70 -21.86 -6.90 5.90
N LEU A 71 -22.58 -8.03 5.86
CA LEU A 71 -22.05 -9.33 6.26
C LEU A 71 -20.94 -9.79 5.30
N VAL A 72 -21.11 -9.52 4.00
CA VAL A 72 -20.06 -9.76 2.99
C VAL A 72 -18.86 -8.86 3.26
N GLY A 73 -19.09 -7.58 3.57
CA GLY A 73 -18.03 -6.65 3.97
C GLY A 73 -17.25 -7.11 5.20
N TRP A 74 -17.94 -7.64 6.21
CA TRP A 74 -17.31 -8.25 7.37
C TRP A 74 -16.46 -9.48 6.99
N ALA A 75 -16.99 -10.35 6.13
CA ALA A 75 -16.24 -11.52 5.65
C ALA A 75 -14.97 -11.12 4.88
N VAL A 76 -15.05 -10.14 3.97
CA VAL A 76 -13.88 -9.61 3.24
C VAL A 76 -12.85 -8.99 4.18
N LYS A 77 -13.28 -8.32 5.24
CA LYS A 77 -12.37 -7.79 6.26
C LYS A 77 -11.67 -8.91 7.03
N ARG A 78 -12.38 -10.00 7.33
CA ARG A 78 -11.88 -11.15 8.11
C ARG A 78 -10.98 -12.09 7.29
N TRP A 79 -11.28 -12.25 6.00
CA TRP A 79 -10.54 -13.06 5.03
C TRP A 79 -10.31 -12.26 3.74
N PRO A 80 -9.31 -11.36 3.72
CA PRO A 80 -9.08 -10.49 2.58
C PRO A 80 -8.75 -11.26 1.31
N LEU A 81 -9.38 -10.86 0.20
CA LEU A 81 -9.12 -11.39 -1.16
C LEU A 81 -7.82 -10.81 -1.76
N ARG A 82 -6.73 -10.83 -0.99
CA ARG A 82 -5.41 -10.32 -1.40
C ARG A 82 -4.28 -10.98 -0.61
N GLY A 83 -3.07 -11.00 -1.20
CA GLY A 83 -1.86 -11.49 -0.55
C GLY A 83 -1.71 -13.01 -0.56
N GLY A 84 -0.81 -13.53 0.29
CA GLY A 84 -0.39 -14.95 0.26
C GLY A 84 -1.47 -15.97 0.66
N ALA A 85 -2.52 -15.55 1.38
CA ALA A 85 -3.62 -16.41 1.80
C ALA A 85 -4.79 -16.48 0.79
N LEU A 86 -4.62 -15.94 -0.41
CA LEU A 86 -5.68 -15.78 -1.42
C LEU A 86 -6.44 -17.09 -1.73
N PRO A 87 -5.80 -18.26 -1.95
CA PRO A 87 -6.54 -19.48 -2.28
C PRO A 87 -7.51 -19.90 -1.17
N MET A 88 -7.08 -19.81 0.08
CA MET A 88 -7.93 -20.14 1.23
C MET A 88 -9.07 -19.12 1.38
N ALA A 89 -8.80 -17.83 1.18
CA ALA A 89 -9.84 -16.80 1.20
C ALA A 89 -10.90 -17.06 0.12
N LEU A 90 -10.49 -17.42 -1.11
CA LEU A 90 -11.42 -17.77 -2.20
C LEU A 90 -12.27 -18.98 -1.84
N LEU A 91 -11.70 -20.04 -1.24
CA LEU A 91 -12.44 -21.21 -0.79
C LEU A 91 -13.47 -20.84 0.30
N ILE A 92 -13.08 -20.01 1.26
CA ILE A 92 -13.99 -19.54 2.33
C ILE A 92 -15.14 -18.73 1.73
N HIS A 93 -14.85 -17.78 0.83
CA HIS A 93 -15.88 -16.98 0.18
C HIS A 93 -16.80 -17.82 -0.71
N ALA A 94 -16.26 -18.80 -1.45
CA ALA A 94 -17.05 -19.75 -2.21
C ALA A 94 -18.01 -20.53 -1.29
N ALA A 95 -17.51 -21.03 -0.15
CA ALA A 95 -18.35 -21.72 0.83
C ALA A 95 -19.42 -20.81 1.46
N LEU A 96 -19.10 -19.53 1.71
CA LEU A 96 -20.03 -18.55 2.27
C LEU A 96 -21.18 -18.16 1.33
N THR A 97 -21.06 -18.41 0.02
CA THR A 97 -22.15 -18.11 -0.93
C THR A 97 -23.39 -18.98 -0.71
N VAL A 98 -23.20 -20.20 -0.20
CA VAL A 98 -24.30 -21.14 0.09
C VAL A 98 -25.19 -20.65 1.24
N PRO A 99 -24.68 -20.41 2.46
CA PRO A 99 -25.51 -19.87 3.54
C PRO A 99 -26.02 -18.45 3.24
N PHE A 100 -25.28 -17.65 2.46
CA PHE A 100 -25.77 -16.36 1.98
C PHE A 100 -27.04 -16.51 1.12
N SER A 101 -27.01 -17.40 0.12
CA SER A 101 -28.17 -17.63 -0.74
C SER A 101 -29.36 -18.23 0.02
N LEU A 102 -29.11 -19.20 0.90
CA LEU A 102 -30.18 -19.78 1.73
C LEU A 102 -30.84 -18.73 2.64
N ALA A 103 -30.06 -17.82 3.22
CA ALA A 103 -30.60 -16.74 4.03
C ALA A 103 -31.35 -15.71 3.17
N HIS A 104 -30.87 -15.39 1.97
CA HIS A 104 -31.58 -14.52 1.05
C HIS A 104 -32.94 -15.10 0.68
N VAL A 105 -32.99 -16.33 0.17
CA VAL A 105 -34.25 -17.01 -0.20
C VAL A 105 -35.16 -17.17 1.01
N GLY A 106 -34.62 -17.58 2.16
CA GLY A 106 -35.39 -17.81 3.38
C GLY A 106 -36.06 -16.57 3.96
N VAL A 107 -35.54 -15.37 3.68
CA VAL A 107 -36.15 -14.09 4.10
C VAL A 107 -37.01 -13.49 2.99
N MET A 108 -36.54 -13.55 1.74
CA MET A 108 -37.20 -12.96 0.59
C MET A 108 -38.52 -13.66 0.26
N VAL A 109 -38.61 -14.98 0.36
CA VAL A 109 -39.84 -15.73 0.04
C VAL A 109 -40.99 -15.34 0.98
N PRO A 110 -40.85 -15.40 2.32
CA PRO A 110 -41.90 -14.94 3.23
C PRO A 110 -42.28 -13.48 3.01
N LEU A 111 -41.31 -12.61 2.69
CA LEU A 111 -41.58 -11.21 2.40
C LEU A 111 -42.48 -11.04 1.16
N ARG A 112 -42.27 -11.86 0.12
CA ARG A 112 -43.12 -11.86 -1.07
C ARG A 112 -44.50 -12.44 -0.77
N GLU A 113 -44.59 -13.57 -0.09
CA GLU A 113 -45.87 -14.15 0.35
C GLU A 113 -46.72 -13.11 1.09
N LEU A 114 -46.12 -12.38 2.05
CA LEU A 114 -46.77 -11.29 2.77
C LEU A 114 -47.25 -10.15 1.86
N ALA A 115 -46.51 -9.82 0.80
CA ALA A 115 -46.91 -8.79 -0.16
C ALA A 115 -48.07 -9.23 -1.05
N TYR A 116 -48.23 -10.54 -1.29
CA TYR A 116 -49.31 -11.12 -2.09
C TYR A 116 -50.58 -11.39 -1.29
N LEU A 117 -50.50 -11.56 0.05
CA LEU A 117 -51.66 -11.77 0.94
C LEU A 117 -52.87 -10.84 0.70
N PRO A 118 -52.72 -9.51 0.48
CA PRO A 118 -53.87 -8.62 0.25
C PRO A 118 -54.37 -8.61 -1.19
N THR A 119 -53.77 -9.41 -2.08
CA THR A 119 -54.04 -9.39 -3.52
C THR A 119 -54.74 -10.69 -3.97
N PRO A 120 -55.45 -10.67 -5.10
CA PRO A 120 -56.02 -11.88 -5.69
C PRO A 120 -55.01 -12.65 -6.58
N TRP A 121 -53.74 -12.25 -6.63
CA TRP A 121 -52.74 -12.85 -7.52
C TRP A 121 -52.10 -14.07 -6.86
N GLU A 122 -51.76 -15.06 -7.67
CA GLU A 122 -51.06 -16.25 -7.19
C GLU A 122 -49.55 -16.02 -7.26
N TYR A 123 -48.86 -16.33 -6.17
CA TYR A 123 -47.41 -16.37 -6.11
C TYR A 123 -46.97 -17.79 -5.78
N ASP A 124 -46.14 -18.35 -6.64
CA ASP A 124 -45.49 -19.64 -6.39
C ASP A 124 -44.01 -19.52 -6.75
N PHE A 125 -43.16 -19.49 -5.74
CA PHE A 125 -41.71 -19.41 -5.93
C PHE A 125 -41.09 -20.74 -6.36
N PHE A 126 -41.73 -21.86 -6.00
CA PHE A 126 -41.16 -23.20 -6.14
C PHE A 126 -41.80 -24.01 -7.27
N THR A 127 -42.44 -23.35 -8.24
CA THR A 127 -43.09 -24.00 -9.40
C THR A 127 -42.12 -24.90 -10.19
N GLY A 128 -40.83 -24.55 -10.25
CA GLY A 128 -39.77 -25.35 -10.88
C GLY A 128 -39.25 -26.53 -10.04
N GLY A 129 -39.81 -26.76 -8.86
CA GLY A 129 -39.35 -27.72 -7.86
C GLY A 129 -38.26 -27.14 -6.94
N LEU A 130 -38.28 -27.58 -5.67
CA LEU A 130 -37.42 -27.05 -4.60
C LEU A 130 -35.93 -26.98 -5.00
N TRP A 131 -35.35 -28.10 -5.44
CA TRP A 131 -33.91 -28.18 -5.70
C TRP A 131 -33.46 -27.34 -6.90
N MET A 132 -34.27 -27.32 -7.96
CA MET A 132 -33.94 -26.57 -9.17
C MET A 132 -34.01 -25.06 -8.91
N THR A 133 -35.05 -24.61 -8.19
CA THR A 133 -35.17 -23.21 -7.76
C THR A 133 -34.00 -22.82 -6.87
N LEU A 134 -33.63 -23.62 -5.86
CA LEU A 134 -32.51 -23.30 -4.98
C LEU A 134 -31.16 -23.20 -5.72
N ILE A 135 -30.90 -24.08 -6.70
CA ILE A 135 -29.69 -23.99 -7.53
C ILE A 135 -29.72 -22.75 -8.43
N TYR A 136 -30.88 -22.44 -9.01
CA TYR A 136 -31.07 -21.25 -9.84
C TYR A 136 -30.84 -19.96 -9.05
N GLU A 137 -31.40 -19.85 -7.84
CA GLU A 137 -31.20 -18.71 -6.95
C GLU A 137 -29.75 -18.61 -6.45
N TRP A 138 -29.15 -19.72 -6.02
CA TRP A 138 -27.74 -19.72 -5.61
C TRP A 138 -26.80 -19.24 -6.71
N ARG A 139 -27.04 -19.61 -7.97
CA ARG A 139 -26.24 -19.13 -9.11
C ARG A 139 -26.36 -17.62 -9.31
N LYS A 140 -27.54 -17.03 -9.09
CA LYS A 140 -27.72 -15.57 -9.13
C LYS A 140 -27.02 -14.91 -7.95
N ASP A 141 -27.21 -15.45 -6.75
CA ASP A 141 -26.61 -14.92 -5.52
C ASP A 141 -25.09 -15.01 -5.49
N LEU A 142 -24.51 -16.03 -6.12
CA LEU A 142 -23.06 -16.18 -6.28
C LEU A 142 -22.46 -14.95 -7.00
N ILE A 143 -23.11 -14.49 -8.06
CA ILE A 143 -22.67 -13.31 -8.82
C ILE A 143 -22.81 -12.06 -7.96
N THR A 144 -23.96 -11.88 -7.31
CA THR A 144 -24.22 -10.74 -6.42
C THR A 144 -23.22 -10.68 -5.26
N TYR A 145 -22.95 -11.81 -4.60
CA TYR A 145 -21.97 -11.92 -3.54
C TYR A 145 -20.57 -11.53 -4.02
N ALA A 146 -20.17 -12.02 -5.19
CA ALA A 146 -18.87 -11.67 -5.79
C ALA A 146 -18.77 -10.17 -6.09
N ILE A 147 -19.84 -9.53 -6.59
CA ILE A 147 -19.90 -8.09 -6.83
C ILE A 147 -19.74 -7.34 -5.50
N PHE A 148 -20.48 -7.71 -4.45
CA PHE A 148 -20.36 -7.07 -3.14
C PHE A 148 -18.94 -7.22 -2.58
N ALA A 149 -18.39 -8.43 -2.61
CA ALA A 149 -17.02 -8.69 -2.15
C ALA A 149 -15.99 -7.86 -2.94
N GLY A 150 -16.19 -7.72 -4.26
CA GLY A 150 -15.39 -6.87 -5.14
C GLY A 150 -15.46 -5.39 -4.75
N VAL A 151 -16.66 -4.85 -4.53
CA VAL A 151 -16.87 -3.45 -4.09
C VAL A 151 -16.17 -3.21 -2.75
N TYR A 152 -16.38 -4.08 -1.75
CA TYR A 152 -15.71 -3.94 -0.45
C TYR A 152 -14.18 -4.04 -0.56
N SER A 153 -13.68 -4.95 -1.40
CA SER A 153 -12.24 -5.10 -1.64
C SER A 153 -11.64 -3.86 -2.33
N LEU A 154 -12.36 -3.29 -3.30
CA LEU A 154 -11.96 -2.06 -3.99
C LEU A 154 -11.90 -0.87 -3.02
N TYR A 155 -12.91 -0.71 -2.18
CA TYR A 155 -12.92 0.33 -1.13
C TYR A 155 -11.78 0.14 -0.13
N ALA A 156 -11.50 -1.09 0.29
CA ALA A 156 -10.40 -1.38 1.21
C ALA A 156 -9.03 -1.08 0.57
N TRP A 157 -8.88 -1.40 -0.72
CA TRP A 157 -7.68 -1.07 -1.48
C TRP A 157 -7.51 0.44 -1.68
N TRP A 158 -8.58 1.17 -1.99
CA TRP A 158 -8.53 2.62 -2.17
C TRP A 158 -8.17 3.32 -0.86
N GLN A 159 -8.80 2.95 0.26
CA GLN A 159 -8.45 3.46 1.58
C GLN A 159 -6.98 3.19 1.93
N ALA A 160 -6.49 1.97 1.68
CA ALA A 160 -5.09 1.63 1.93
C ALA A 160 -4.12 2.50 1.14
N ARG A 161 -4.47 2.90 -0.10
CA ARG A 161 -3.67 3.82 -0.92
C ARG A 161 -3.68 5.25 -0.41
N GLU A 162 -4.81 5.75 0.06
CA GLU A 162 -4.90 7.11 0.62
C GLU A 162 -4.20 7.24 1.97
N THR A 163 -4.26 6.18 2.79
CA THR A 163 -3.54 6.13 4.07
C THR A 163 -2.07 5.77 3.91
N ALA A 164 -1.63 5.34 2.72
CA ALA A 164 -0.22 5.07 2.48
C ALA A 164 0.53 6.39 2.70
N PRO A 165 1.56 6.41 3.59
CA PRO A 165 2.38 7.60 3.76
C PRO A 165 2.85 8.04 2.38
N ALA A 166 2.74 9.34 2.08
CA ALA A 166 3.42 9.89 0.92
C ALA A 166 4.87 9.39 0.98
N PRO A 167 5.46 8.88 -0.12
CA PRO A 167 6.84 8.45 -0.11
C PRO A 167 7.66 9.59 0.47
N SER A 168 8.19 9.37 1.68
CA SER A 168 8.99 10.37 2.38
C SER A 168 10.07 10.76 1.39
N PRO A 169 10.26 12.06 1.06
CA PRO A 169 11.24 12.43 0.06
C PRO A 169 12.55 11.78 0.49
N ALA A 170 13.08 10.91 -0.37
CA ALA A 170 14.39 10.29 -0.22
C ALA A 170 15.47 11.36 -0.43
N GLY A 171 15.38 12.45 0.32
CA GLY A 171 16.47 13.36 0.55
C GLY A 171 17.46 12.70 1.52
N PRO A 172 18.75 13.04 1.43
CA PRO A 172 19.76 12.48 2.31
C PRO A 172 19.32 12.63 3.78
N GLN A 173 19.15 11.51 4.49
CA GLN A 173 18.79 11.57 5.91
C GLN A 173 19.97 12.15 6.67
N ARG A 174 19.74 13.24 7.41
CA ARG A 174 20.77 13.84 8.27
C ARG A 174 21.26 12.79 9.27
N ILE A 175 22.55 12.56 9.29
CA ILE A 175 23.19 11.63 10.20
C ILE A 175 23.38 12.32 11.54
N GLU A 176 22.73 11.79 12.57
CA GLU A 176 22.91 12.25 13.95
C GLU A 176 24.32 11.90 14.44
N VAL A 177 25.10 12.90 14.82
CA VAL A 177 26.46 12.75 15.32
C VAL A 177 26.51 13.24 16.76
N ARG A 178 26.61 12.30 17.69
CA ARG A 178 26.70 12.60 19.13
C ARG A 178 28.16 12.80 19.51
N THR A 179 28.56 14.03 19.80
CA THR A 179 29.85 14.35 20.42
C THR A 179 29.71 14.30 21.95
N SER A 180 30.80 14.46 22.69
CA SER A 180 30.78 14.47 24.16
C SER A 180 29.93 15.59 24.77
N SER A 181 29.72 16.70 24.03
CA SER A 181 29.08 17.91 24.54
C SER A 181 27.81 18.34 23.79
N ARG A 182 27.53 17.78 22.61
CA ARG A 182 26.35 18.13 21.81
C ARG A 182 26.02 17.07 20.76
N THR A 183 24.77 17.08 20.31
CA THR A 183 24.33 16.34 19.12
C THR A 183 24.30 17.28 17.93
N ILE A 184 25.01 16.95 16.85
CA ILE A 184 24.96 17.66 15.57
C ILE A 184 24.29 16.77 14.52
N PHE A 185 23.61 17.37 13.55
CA PHE A 185 22.93 16.65 12.47
C PHE A 185 23.55 17.05 11.14
N LEU A 186 24.35 16.16 10.54
CA LEU A 186 25.08 16.42 9.31
C LEU A 186 24.39 15.78 8.12
N MET A 187 24.31 16.49 7.00
CA MET A 187 24.02 15.84 5.72
C MET A 187 25.21 14.95 5.32
N PRO A 188 24.98 13.78 4.68
CA PRO A 188 26.07 12.97 4.14
C PRO A 188 27.04 13.76 3.24
N GLY A 189 26.51 14.68 2.43
CA GLY A 189 27.31 15.56 1.57
C GLY A 189 28.08 16.67 2.29
N GLU A 190 27.93 16.85 3.60
CA GLU A 190 28.79 17.76 4.39
C GLU A 190 30.07 17.06 4.88
N ILE A 191 30.11 15.73 4.81
CA ILE A 191 31.24 14.92 5.28
C ILE A 191 32.23 14.75 4.13
N LEU A 192 33.44 15.29 4.32
CA LEU A 192 34.56 15.18 3.39
C LEU A 192 35.20 13.79 3.50
N TYR A 193 35.59 13.41 4.71
CA TYR A 193 36.19 12.11 5.02
C TYR A 193 36.08 11.78 6.51
N LEU A 194 36.32 10.52 6.84
CA LEU A 194 36.39 9.99 8.18
C LEU A 194 37.78 9.39 8.42
N GLU A 195 38.34 9.63 9.60
CA GLU A 195 39.63 9.08 10.03
C GLU A 195 39.51 8.38 11.39
N SER A 196 40.18 7.24 11.53
CA SER A 196 40.27 6.55 12.82
C SER A 196 41.26 7.26 13.76
N ALA A 197 40.81 7.53 14.98
CA ALA A 197 41.58 8.09 16.08
C ALA A 197 41.47 7.16 17.31
N GLY A 198 42.08 5.97 17.23
CA GLY A 198 41.98 4.94 18.27
C GLY A 198 40.55 4.40 18.40
N ASN A 199 39.95 4.53 19.59
CA ASN A 199 38.55 4.13 19.86
C ASN A 199 37.52 5.17 19.40
N TYR A 200 37.96 6.15 18.63
CA TYR A 200 37.15 7.23 18.08
C TYR A 200 37.30 7.29 16.57
N VAL A 201 36.33 7.94 15.94
CA VAL A 201 36.35 8.34 14.53
C VAL A 201 36.19 9.86 14.48
N THR A 202 37.08 10.52 13.74
CA THR A 202 36.97 11.93 13.43
C THR A 202 36.25 12.10 12.11
N LEU A 203 35.15 12.84 12.10
CA LEU A 203 34.45 13.25 10.89
C LEU A 203 34.94 14.63 10.49
N HIS A 204 35.47 14.75 9.29
CA HIS A 204 35.95 16.00 8.74
C HIS A 204 34.88 16.60 7.81
N THR A 205 34.51 17.84 8.08
CA THR A 205 33.57 18.65 7.29
C THR A 205 34.23 19.97 6.92
N ALA A 206 33.66 20.70 5.97
CA ALA A 206 34.15 22.05 5.63
C ALA A 206 34.09 23.03 6.83
N ALA A 207 33.20 22.80 7.79
CA ALA A 207 33.05 23.63 8.99
C ALA A 207 34.01 23.24 10.14
N GLY A 208 34.69 22.10 10.03
CA GLY A 208 35.60 21.60 11.05
C GLY A 208 35.48 20.10 11.29
N SER A 209 36.14 19.63 12.36
CA SER A 209 36.25 18.20 12.68
C SER A 209 35.44 17.82 13.92
N HIS A 210 34.85 16.62 13.91
CA HIS A 210 34.00 16.12 14.98
C HIS A 210 34.44 14.72 15.42
N LEU A 211 34.90 14.60 16.67
CA LEU A 211 35.34 13.34 17.26
C LEU A 211 34.17 12.58 17.87
N VAL A 212 34.01 11.30 17.50
CA VAL A 212 32.89 10.45 17.94
C VAL A 212 33.42 9.11 18.40
N ARG A 213 32.92 8.63 19.54
CA ARG A 213 33.28 7.30 20.06
C ARG A 213 32.56 6.21 19.25
N ALA A 214 33.24 5.63 18.27
CA ALA A 214 32.75 4.58 17.39
C ALA A 214 33.93 3.97 16.60
N THR A 215 33.69 2.90 15.86
CA THR A 215 34.65 2.37 14.88
C THR A 215 34.31 2.82 13.45
N LEU A 216 35.29 2.76 12.53
CA LEU A 216 35.02 3.01 11.11
C LEU A 216 34.03 2.01 10.52
N SER A 217 34.03 0.76 11.01
CA SER A 217 33.09 -0.27 10.57
C SER A 217 31.66 0.05 10.98
N ASP A 218 31.46 0.61 12.18
CA ASP A 218 30.14 1.07 12.61
C ASP A 218 29.68 2.26 11.76
N TRP A 219 30.58 3.19 11.48
CA TRP A 219 30.29 4.34 10.62
C TRP A 219 29.99 3.95 9.18
N ALA A 220 30.69 2.98 8.59
CA ALA A 220 30.39 2.45 7.26
C ALA A 220 28.95 1.90 7.18
N LYS A 221 28.51 1.17 8.21
CA LYS A 221 27.12 0.67 8.31
C LYS A 221 26.11 1.82 8.42
N ARG A 222 26.42 2.83 9.24
CA ARG A 222 25.55 4.00 9.44
C ARG A 222 25.41 4.84 8.17
N LEU A 223 26.50 5.01 7.42
CA LEU A 223 26.48 5.66 6.12
C LEU A 223 25.60 4.86 5.14
N SER A 224 25.77 3.55 5.05
CA SER A 224 24.95 2.69 4.18
C SER A 224 23.45 2.77 4.54
N ALA A 225 23.13 2.76 5.83
CA ALA A 225 21.75 2.87 6.32
C ALA A 225 21.12 4.24 6.05
N ALA A 226 21.91 5.30 5.92
CA ALA A 226 21.44 6.65 5.59
C ALA A 226 21.14 6.85 4.08
N GLY A 227 21.12 5.77 3.29
CA GLY A 227 20.83 5.81 1.85
C GLY A 227 22.02 6.25 0.98
N THR A 228 23.24 6.09 1.49
CA THR A 228 24.48 6.45 0.80
C THR A 228 25.13 5.20 0.17
N SER A 229 25.83 5.37 -0.95
CA SER A 229 26.68 4.31 -1.51
C SER A 229 27.91 4.19 -0.62
N MET A 230 28.24 2.96 -0.22
CA MET A 230 29.44 2.66 0.53
C MET A 230 30.18 1.51 -0.16
N THR A 231 31.37 1.78 -0.68
CA THR A 231 32.24 0.73 -1.24
C THR A 231 33.34 0.38 -0.23
N ASP A 232 33.29 -0.85 0.29
CA ASP A 232 34.33 -1.43 1.16
C ASP A 232 34.94 -2.68 0.51
N GLN A 233 36.26 -2.81 0.59
CA GLN A 233 37.01 -3.88 -0.04
C GLN A 233 36.90 -5.22 0.72
N ASP A 234 36.49 -5.18 2.00
CA ASP A 234 36.43 -6.37 2.87
C ASP A 234 35.16 -7.21 2.68
N LYS A 235 34.24 -6.80 1.78
CA LYS A 235 33.03 -7.57 1.44
C LYS A 235 32.79 -7.56 -0.05
N SER A 236 33.05 -8.71 -0.67
CA SER A 236 32.70 -9.06 -2.03
C SER A 236 31.24 -8.72 -2.36
N GLY A 237 31.08 -7.80 -3.30
CA GLY A 237 30.02 -7.78 -4.32
C GLY A 237 28.59 -7.57 -3.82
N GLN A 238 28.13 -6.32 -3.83
CA GLN A 238 26.75 -6.05 -4.24
C GLN A 238 26.64 -4.74 -5.03
N ILE A 239 25.91 -4.85 -6.15
CA ILE A 239 25.75 -3.88 -7.21
C ILE A 239 24.66 -2.86 -6.82
N GLY A 240 25.02 -1.57 -6.88
CA GLY A 240 24.17 -0.45 -7.29
C GLY A 240 22.83 -0.25 -6.58
N THR A 241 22.84 0.35 -5.39
CA THR A 241 21.71 1.18 -4.94
C THR A 241 21.93 2.61 -5.44
N VAL A 242 20.95 3.13 -6.20
CA VAL A 242 20.91 4.53 -6.64
C VAL A 242 21.05 5.42 -5.40
N SER A 243 22.21 6.04 -5.24
CA SER A 243 22.53 6.85 -4.07
C SER A 243 22.07 8.28 -4.27
N ALA A 244 21.63 8.92 -3.20
CA ALA A 244 21.26 10.33 -3.25
C ALA A 244 22.51 11.18 -3.65
N PRO A 245 22.34 12.26 -4.42
CA PRO A 245 23.46 13.12 -4.83
C PRO A 245 24.24 13.63 -3.61
N GLY A 246 25.57 13.50 -3.62
CA GLY A 246 26.46 13.91 -2.53
C GLY A 246 26.80 12.83 -1.50
N SER A 247 26.47 11.56 -1.77
CA SER A 247 26.56 10.49 -0.78
C SER A 247 27.19 9.20 -1.30
N ASP A 248 28.40 9.29 -1.85
CA ASP A 248 29.18 8.13 -2.31
C ASP A 248 30.48 8.03 -1.51
N PHE A 249 30.51 7.13 -0.52
CA PHE A 249 31.66 6.92 0.35
C PHE A 249 32.48 5.70 -0.09
N VAL A 250 33.80 5.88 -0.09
CA VAL A 250 34.75 4.83 -0.45
C VAL A 250 35.82 4.72 0.62
N ARG A 251 36.11 3.48 1.01
CA ARG A 251 37.25 3.22 1.91
C ARG A 251 38.56 3.27 1.12
N ILE A 252 39.48 4.14 1.53
CA ILE A 252 40.78 4.37 0.84
C ILE A 252 41.97 3.87 1.65
N HIS A 253 41.76 3.62 2.94
CA HIS A 253 42.76 3.07 3.84
C HIS A 253 42.06 2.32 4.98
N ARG A 254 42.78 1.44 5.69
CA ARG A 254 42.22 0.76 6.87
C ARG A 254 41.67 1.74 7.92
N SER A 255 42.25 2.93 7.98
CA SER A 255 41.88 4.02 8.89
C SER A 255 41.15 5.19 8.24
N ARG A 256 40.75 5.12 6.96
CA ARG A 256 40.10 6.27 6.27
C ARG A 256 38.99 5.87 5.29
N ILE A 257 37.90 6.62 5.33
CA ILE A 257 36.77 6.57 4.38
C ILE A 257 36.59 7.99 3.84
N VAL A 258 36.44 8.15 2.52
CA VAL A 258 36.29 9.46 1.86
C VAL A 258 34.97 9.53 1.13
N ASN A 259 34.35 10.70 1.07
CA ASN A 259 33.23 10.96 0.16
C ASN A 259 33.79 11.34 -1.21
N ARG A 260 33.52 10.52 -2.23
CA ARG A 260 34.05 10.70 -3.60
C ARG A 260 33.64 12.02 -4.23
N HIS A 261 32.48 12.57 -3.87
CA HIS A 261 32.04 13.86 -4.39
C HIS A 261 32.98 15.02 -4.03
N HIS A 262 33.79 14.85 -2.99
CA HIS A 262 34.77 15.84 -2.56
C HIS A 262 36.17 15.60 -3.11
N ILE A 263 36.40 14.54 -3.89
CA ILE A 263 37.70 14.29 -4.51
C ILE A 263 37.87 15.23 -5.71
N ARG A 264 38.89 16.10 -5.65
CA ARG A 264 39.25 17.02 -6.72
C ARG A 264 40.30 16.44 -7.65
N GLU A 265 41.27 15.73 -7.11
CA GLU A 265 42.41 15.19 -7.86
C GLU A 265 42.85 13.85 -7.27
N THR A 266 43.32 12.94 -8.13
CA THR A 266 43.96 11.68 -7.70
C THR A 266 45.33 11.58 -8.34
N ARG A 267 46.35 11.28 -7.54
CA ARG A 267 47.75 11.13 -7.95
C ARG A 267 48.22 9.72 -7.62
N SER A 268 48.88 9.08 -8.58
CA SER A 268 49.54 7.80 -8.32
C SER A 268 51.00 8.04 -7.94
N THR A 269 51.49 7.36 -6.92
CA THR A 269 52.91 7.38 -6.56
C THR A 269 53.64 6.21 -7.21
N ALA A 270 54.96 6.33 -7.38
CA ALA A 270 55.80 5.26 -7.92
C ALA A 270 55.80 3.97 -7.07
N SER A 271 55.40 4.06 -5.78
CA SER A 271 55.26 2.93 -4.87
C SER A 271 53.97 2.10 -5.08
N GLY A 272 53.06 2.56 -5.94
CA GLY A 272 51.76 1.93 -6.19
C GLY A 272 50.64 2.37 -5.24
N ASP A 273 50.95 3.18 -4.22
CA ASP A 273 49.97 3.91 -3.43
C ASP A 273 49.40 5.10 -4.22
N PHE A 274 48.44 5.80 -3.63
CA PHE A 274 47.85 6.97 -4.26
C PHE A 274 47.59 8.08 -3.24
N GLU A 275 47.53 9.30 -3.75
CA GLU A 275 47.18 10.50 -3.00
C GLU A 275 45.92 11.10 -3.61
N LEU A 276 44.99 11.54 -2.75
CA LEU A 276 43.76 12.23 -3.12
C LEU A 276 43.84 13.65 -2.62
N ILE A 277 43.45 14.62 -3.45
CA ILE A 277 43.27 16.00 -3.04
C ILE A 277 41.77 16.27 -2.98
N LEU A 278 41.28 16.72 -1.83
CA LEU A 278 39.88 17.03 -1.61
C LEU A 278 39.52 18.46 -2.03
N SER A 279 38.22 18.78 -2.05
CA SER A 279 37.68 20.09 -2.43
C SER A 279 38.15 21.22 -1.51
N ASP A 280 38.51 20.92 -0.27
CA ASP A 280 39.08 21.86 0.71
C ASP A 280 40.62 21.98 0.61
N GLY A 281 41.25 21.26 -0.32
CA GLY A 281 42.70 21.20 -0.50
C GLY A 281 43.40 20.17 0.38
N THR A 282 42.69 19.44 1.24
CA THR A 282 43.27 18.39 2.08
C THR A 282 43.85 17.26 1.22
N ALA A 283 45.11 16.89 1.47
CA ALA A 283 45.76 15.76 0.83
C ALA A 283 45.65 14.49 1.70
N LEU A 284 45.09 13.42 1.14
CA LEU A 284 44.91 12.13 1.81
C LEU A 284 45.66 11.03 1.07
N THR A 285 46.53 10.31 1.78
CA THR A 285 47.15 9.09 1.26
C THR A 285 46.20 7.90 1.41
N GLY A 286 46.03 7.14 0.32
CA GLY A 286 45.34 5.86 0.28
C GLY A 286 46.31 4.73 -0.07
N SER A 287 45.95 3.51 0.32
CA SER A 287 46.80 2.33 0.10
C SER A 287 46.46 1.64 -1.22
N ARG A 288 47.47 1.12 -1.93
CA ARG A 288 47.33 0.32 -3.16
C ARG A 288 46.23 -0.74 -3.11
N ARG A 289 45.98 -1.34 -1.94
CA ARG A 289 44.96 -2.36 -1.75
C ARG A 289 43.59 -1.77 -2.09
N PHE A 290 43.23 -0.63 -1.51
CA PHE A 290 41.91 -0.03 -1.61
C PHE A 290 41.63 0.70 -2.94
N ARG A 291 42.61 0.73 -3.85
CA ARG A 291 42.50 1.48 -5.11
C ARG A 291 41.35 1.02 -6.01
N SER A 292 41.05 -0.29 -6.04
CA SER A 292 39.97 -0.84 -6.89
C SER A 292 38.58 -0.31 -6.52
N ALA A 293 38.40 0.23 -5.31
CA ALA A 293 37.14 0.80 -4.85
C ALA A 293 36.89 2.24 -5.36
N LEU A 294 37.91 2.89 -5.94
CA LEU A 294 37.81 4.27 -6.44
C LEU A 294 37.32 4.38 -7.90
N GLY A 295 37.12 3.26 -8.60
CA GLY A 295 36.76 3.22 -10.03
C GLY A 295 37.98 3.13 -10.93
#